data_AF-T0Z8E9-F1
#
_entry.id   AF-T0Z8E9-F1
#
_cell.length_a   1.000
_cell.length_b   1.000
_cell.length_c   1.000
_cell.angle_alpha   90.00
_cell.angle_beta   90.00
_cell.angle_gamma   90.00
#
_symmetry.space_group_name_H-M   'P 1'
#
loop_
_entity.id
_entity.type
_entity.pdbx_description
1 polymer ?
#
loop_
_entity_poly.entity_id
_entity_poly.type
_entity_poly.pdbx_seq_one_letter_code
_entity_poly.pdbx_strand_id
1 'polypeptide(L)'
;MTAAANVGFALRRLSLGKSERRRRALEMLERVGLAHLADQYPTRLSGGQQQRVALARALVAGMPLLLCDEPLSNLDTHLREQIRVEIATLSRDSGATVIYITHDQQEAFALADQLAVINEGRICQMAPPEDVYWHPADPFVAQFTGLSGHLTGTVVGLAGDRLCRVRIGLTEVVATTVQPPTPRTQVSLLLRPDSLSICSSERTDGILYGMVRDT
;
A
#
# COMPACT_ATOMS: atom_id res chain seq x y z
N MET A 1 11.13 -31.95 -3.16
CA MET A 1 12.37 -31.22 -2.79
C MET A 1 12.16 -30.61 -1.40
N THR A 2 13.18 -30.57 -0.54
CA THR A 2 13.09 -29.85 0.75
C THR A 2 13.02 -28.33 0.54
N ALA A 3 12.69 -27.55 1.56
CA ALA A 3 12.67 -26.09 1.49
C ALA A 3 14.00 -25.51 0.97
N ALA A 4 15.14 -25.90 1.54
CA ALA A 4 16.46 -25.45 1.10
C ALA A 4 16.78 -25.89 -0.33
N ALA A 5 16.37 -27.09 -0.72
CA ALA A 5 16.53 -27.55 -2.11
C ALA A 5 15.66 -26.74 -3.07
N ASN A 6 14.44 -26.35 -2.67
CA ASN A 6 13.50 -25.57 -3.45
C ASN A 6 14.03 -24.15 -3.70
N VAL A 7 14.52 -23.48 -2.66
CA VAL A 7 15.16 -22.16 -2.76
C VAL A 7 16.45 -22.25 -3.59
N GLY A 8 17.33 -23.19 -3.28
CA GLY A 8 18.59 -23.37 -4.01
C GLY A 8 18.43 -23.81 -5.47
N PHE A 9 17.25 -24.26 -5.88
CA PHE A 9 16.93 -24.56 -7.27
C PHE A 9 17.02 -23.31 -8.15
N ALA A 10 16.57 -22.15 -7.66
CA ALA A 10 16.60 -20.90 -8.42
C ALA A 10 18.03 -20.48 -8.79
N LEU A 11 19.01 -20.86 -7.96
CA LEU A 11 20.42 -20.58 -8.16
C LEU A 11 21.12 -21.51 -9.16
N ARG A 12 20.46 -22.57 -9.67
CA ARG A 12 21.09 -23.53 -10.59
C ARG A 12 21.57 -22.88 -11.88
N ARG A 13 20.92 -21.80 -12.32
CA ARG A 13 21.30 -21.06 -13.53
C ARG A 13 22.57 -20.22 -13.35
N LEU A 14 23.01 -19.97 -12.11
CA LEU A 14 24.07 -19.02 -11.80
C LEU A 14 25.51 -19.59 -11.81
N SER A 15 25.76 -20.73 -12.48
CA SER A 15 27.09 -21.38 -12.49
C SER A 15 27.73 -21.59 -11.11
N LEU A 16 26.91 -21.64 -10.05
CA LEU A 16 27.36 -21.81 -8.67
C LEU A 16 27.52 -23.30 -8.30
N GLY A 17 28.54 -23.61 -7.51
CA GLY A 17 28.73 -24.94 -6.93
C GLY A 17 27.60 -25.36 -5.98
N LYS A 18 27.44 -26.67 -5.74
CA LYS A 18 26.36 -27.22 -4.88
C LYS A 18 26.38 -26.64 -3.46
N SER A 19 27.55 -26.55 -2.85
CA SER A 19 27.72 -26.03 -1.49
C SER A 19 27.32 -24.55 -1.39
N GLU A 20 27.75 -23.74 -2.36
CA GLU A 20 27.44 -22.31 -2.41
C GLU A 20 25.93 -22.06 -2.61
N ARG A 21 25.28 -22.84 -3.48
CA ARG A 21 23.80 -22.76 -3.63
C ARG A 21 23.07 -23.12 -2.34
N ARG A 22 23.53 -24.13 -1.60
CA ARG A 22 22.94 -24.51 -0.31
C ARG A 22 23.15 -23.40 0.72
N ARG A 23 24.35 -22.81 0.79
CA ARG A 23 24.66 -21.69 1.70
C ARG A 23 23.71 -20.51 1.49
N ARG A 24 23.64 -19.98 0.25
CA ARG A 24 22.74 -18.87 -0.08
C ARG A 24 21.25 -19.19 0.14
N ALA A 25 20.85 -20.44 -0.12
CA ALA A 25 19.49 -20.87 0.15
C ALA A 25 19.16 -20.87 1.65
N LEU A 26 20.11 -21.28 2.51
CA LEU A 26 19.93 -21.24 3.96
C LEU A 26 19.89 -19.80 4.49
N GLU A 27 20.78 -18.93 4.01
CA GLU A 27 20.79 -17.50 4.35
C GLU A 27 19.46 -16.82 3.99
N MET A 28 18.90 -17.12 2.81
CA MET A 28 17.60 -16.59 2.42
C MET A 28 16.46 -17.18 3.25
N LEU A 29 16.52 -18.48 3.59
CA LEU A 29 15.54 -19.09 4.49
C LEU A 29 15.58 -18.49 5.91
N GLU A 30 16.76 -18.07 6.38
CA GLU A 30 16.90 -17.36 7.64
C GLU A 30 16.21 -15.99 7.61
N ARG A 31 16.43 -15.20 6.55
CA ARG A 31 15.77 -13.89 6.36
C ARG A 31 14.25 -13.98 6.39
N VAL A 32 13.68 -15.06 5.83
CA VAL A 32 12.23 -15.30 5.85
C VAL A 32 11.73 -16.08 7.08
N GLY A 33 12.57 -16.30 8.09
CA GLY A 33 12.19 -16.96 9.35
C GLY A 33 11.88 -18.46 9.21
N LEU A 34 12.58 -19.15 8.30
CA LEU A 34 12.39 -20.57 7.97
C LEU A 34 13.66 -21.43 8.10
N ALA A 35 14.74 -20.90 8.67
CA ALA A 35 16.00 -21.66 8.84
C ALA A 35 15.80 -23.03 9.50
N HIS A 36 14.98 -23.09 10.56
CA HIS A 36 14.65 -24.32 11.30
C HIS A 36 13.83 -25.34 10.50
N LEU A 37 13.27 -24.96 9.33
CA LEU A 37 12.48 -25.83 8.46
C LEU A 37 13.19 -26.14 7.13
N ALA A 38 14.48 -25.82 7.02
CA ALA A 38 15.26 -25.94 5.79
C ALA A 38 15.21 -27.35 5.15
N ASP A 39 15.20 -28.39 5.97
CA ASP A 39 15.17 -29.78 5.49
C ASP A 39 13.75 -30.39 5.44
N GLN A 40 12.71 -29.61 5.73
CA GLN A 40 11.32 -30.06 5.63
C GLN A 40 10.83 -30.10 4.17
N TYR A 41 9.92 -31.04 3.90
CA TYR A 41 9.22 -31.15 2.61
C TYR A 41 7.94 -30.30 2.62
N PRO A 42 7.46 -29.80 1.46
CA PRO A 42 6.26 -28.96 1.37
C PRO A 42 5.03 -29.52 2.07
N THR A 43 4.82 -30.84 2.04
CA THR A 43 3.70 -31.51 2.71
C THR A 43 3.73 -31.42 4.24
N ARG A 44 4.85 -31.00 4.84
CA ARG A 44 5.02 -30.77 6.28
C ARG A 44 5.05 -29.29 6.66
N LEU A 45 4.79 -28.40 5.69
CA LEU A 45 4.75 -26.95 5.88
C LEU A 45 3.28 -26.48 5.83
N SER A 46 2.92 -25.57 6.72
CA SER A 46 1.66 -24.81 6.62
C SER A 46 1.63 -23.95 5.35
N GLY A 47 0.45 -23.50 4.93
CA GLY A 47 0.29 -22.64 3.74
C GLY A 47 1.18 -21.39 3.77
N GLY A 48 1.19 -20.65 4.89
CA GLY A 48 2.05 -19.48 5.05
C GLY A 48 3.55 -19.81 5.05
N GLN A 49 3.97 -20.97 5.54
CA GLN A 49 5.36 -21.43 5.41
C GLN A 49 5.71 -21.78 3.96
N GLN A 50 4.81 -22.41 3.20
CA GLN A 50 5.02 -22.71 1.78
C GLN A 50 5.15 -21.42 0.95
N GLN A 51 4.31 -20.42 1.22
CA GLN A 51 4.37 -19.10 0.58
C GLN A 51 5.72 -18.42 0.86
N ARG A 52 6.21 -18.49 2.10
CA ARG A 52 7.55 -17.97 2.45
C ARG A 52 8.70 -18.71 1.76
N VAL A 53 8.60 -20.03 1.58
CA VAL A 53 9.58 -20.78 0.75
C VAL A 53 9.55 -20.30 -0.70
N ALA A 54 8.37 -20.04 -1.25
CA ALA A 54 8.23 -19.53 -2.62
C ALA A 54 8.81 -18.13 -2.77
N LEU A 55 8.58 -17.25 -1.79
CA LEU A 55 9.16 -15.91 -1.74
C LEU A 55 10.69 -15.96 -1.63
N ALA A 56 11.24 -16.75 -0.70
CA ALA A 56 12.68 -16.96 -0.57
C ALA A 56 13.30 -17.44 -1.89
N ARG A 57 12.64 -18.36 -2.59
CA ARG A 57 13.08 -18.84 -3.91
C ARG A 57 13.12 -17.72 -4.96
N ALA A 58 12.16 -16.81 -4.95
CA ALA A 58 12.14 -15.69 -5.89
C ALA A 58 13.25 -14.68 -5.58
N LEU A 59 13.47 -14.38 -4.30
CA LEU A 59 14.42 -13.37 -3.84
C LEU A 59 15.89 -13.83 -3.95
N VAL A 60 16.19 -15.12 -3.72
CA VAL A 60 17.58 -15.61 -3.65
C VAL A 60 18.35 -15.45 -4.97
N ALA A 61 17.66 -15.42 -6.11
CA ALA A 61 18.27 -15.39 -7.43
C ALA A 61 18.70 -13.97 -7.88
N GLY A 62 18.30 -12.91 -7.16
CA GLY A 62 18.62 -11.53 -7.54
C GLY A 62 18.12 -11.18 -8.93
N MET A 63 16.85 -11.46 -9.22
CA MET A 63 16.27 -11.23 -10.55
C MET A 63 16.09 -9.72 -10.81
N PRO A 64 16.31 -9.25 -12.05
CA PRO A 64 16.13 -7.84 -12.39
C PRO A 64 14.67 -7.39 -12.37
N LEU A 65 13.72 -8.33 -12.42
CA LEU A 65 12.29 -8.11 -12.35
C LEU A 65 11.65 -9.14 -11.41
N LEU A 66 10.85 -8.67 -10.46
CA LEU A 66 10.06 -9.48 -9.55
C LEU A 66 8.58 -9.13 -9.66
N LEU A 67 7.74 -10.11 -9.97
CA LEU A 67 6.29 -9.98 -9.96
C LEU A 67 5.75 -10.69 -8.72
N CYS A 68 5.08 -9.93 -7.85
CA CYS A 68 4.54 -10.40 -6.59
C CYS A 68 3.02 -10.26 -6.60
N ASP A 69 2.32 -11.39 -6.56
CA ASP A 69 0.85 -11.43 -6.48
C ASP A 69 0.42 -11.81 -5.06
N GLU A 70 -0.05 -10.83 -4.30
CA GLU A 70 -0.43 -10.93 -2.88
C GLU A 70 0.53 -11.78 -2.03
N PRO A 71 1.85 -11.50 -2.04
CA PRO A 71 2.84 -12.42 -1.49
C PRO A 71 2.78 -12.55 0.04
N LEU A 72 2.05 -11.67 0.75
CA LEU A 72 2.00 -11.62 2.20
C LEU A 72 0.60 -11.91 2.82
N SER A 73 -0.38 -12.26 1.99
CA SER A 73 -1.80 -12.41 2.41
C SER A 73 -2.01 -13.43 3.53
N ASN A 74 -1.25 -14.54 3.56
CA ASN A 74 -1.39 -15.60 4.58
C ASN A 74 -0.40 -15.50 5.75
N LEU A 75 0.20 -14.32 5.97
CA LEU A 75 1.14 -14.09 7.07
C LEU A 75 0.47 -13.34 8.22
N ASP A 76 0.90 -13.65 9.44
CA ASP A 76 0.59 -12.86 10.63
C ASP A 76 1.20 -11.45 10.54
N THR A 77 0.64 -10.50 11.29
CA THR A 77 0.98 -9.08 11.21
C THR A 77 2.47 -8.78 11.41
N HIS A 78 3.08 -9.37 12.45
CA HIS A 78 4.50 -9.11 12.77
C HIS A 78 5.42 -9.64 11.67
N LEU A 79 5.18 -10.88 11.24
CA LEU A 79 5.99 -11.48 10.18
C LEU A 79 5.79 -10.78 8.84
N ARG A 80 4.55 -10.37 8.53
CA ARG A 80 4.23 -9.59 7.33
C ARG A 80 5.06 -8.30 7.28
N GLU A 81 5.13 -7.57 8.38
CA GLU A 81 5.92 -6.34 8.46
C GLU A 81 7.42 -6.58 8.25
N GLN A 82 7.98 -7.61 8.90
CA GLN A 82 9.39 -7.99 8.71
C GLN A 82 9.69 -8.30 7.23
N ILE A 83 8.86 -9.12 6.59
CA ILE A 83 9.07 -9.52 5.20
C ILE A 83 8.86 -8.35 4.23
N ARG A 84 7.95 -7.42 4.56
CA ARG A 84 7.77 -6.18 3.79
C ARG A 84 9.05 -5.35 3.76
N VAL A 85 9.69 -5.14 4.91
CA VAL A 85 11.00 -4.45 5.01
C VAL A 85 12.06 -5.19 4.21
N GLU A 86 12.06 -6.51 4.26
CA GLU A 86 12.99 -7.37 3.54
C GLU A 86 12.86 -7.21 2.02
N ILE A 87 11.64 -7.24 1.47
CA ILE A 87 11.36 -7.01 0.05
C ILE A 87 11.84 -5.62 -0.37
N ALA A 88 11.52 -4.59 0.41
CA ALA A 88 11.92 -3.21 0.12
C ALA A 88 13.45 -3.06 0.09
N THR A 89 14.13 -3.66 1.07
CA THR A 89 15.60 -3.61 1.17
C THR A 89 16.25 -4.32 -0.01
N LEU A 90 15.79 -5.54 -0.31
CA LEU A 90 16.31 -6.33 -1.43
C LEU A 90 16.09 -5.66 -2.78
N SER A 91 14.92 -5.06 -3.01
CA SER A 91 14.63 -4.31 -4.24
C SER A 91 15.60 -3.15 -4.42
N ARG A 92 15.80 -2.34 -3.36
CA ARG A 92 16.71 -1.18 -3.40
C ARG A 92 18.17 -1.60 -3.59
N ASP A 93 18.64 -2.58 -2.83
CA ASP A 93 20.04 -3.03 -2.87
C ASP A 93 20.42 -3.66 -4.22
N SER A 94 19.47 -4.36 -4.85
CA SER A 94 19.69 -5.05 -6.13
C SER A 94 19.38 -4.19 -7.36
N GLY A 95 18.71 -3.06 -7.20
CA GLY A 95 18.16 -2.27 -8.30
C GLY A 95 17.09 -3.03 -9.10
N ALA A 96 16.48 -4.06 -8.52
CA ALA A 96 15.46 -4.86 -9.19
C ALA A 96 14.15 -4.07 -9.29
N THR A 97 13.51 -4.16 -10.45
CA THR A 97 12.14 -3.67 -10.65
C THR A 97 11.17 -4.63 -9.97
N VAL A 98 10.27 -4.13 -9.12
CA VAL A 98 9.26 -4.94 -8.44
C VAL A 98 7.87 -4.46 -8.82
N ILE A 99 7.03 -5.37 -9.30
CA ILE A 99 5.58 -5.14 -9.43
C ILE A 99 4.92 -5.91 -8.29
N TYR A 100 4.27 -5.18 -7.39
CA TYR A 100 3.64 -5.71 -6.20
C TYR A 100 2.13 -5.50 -6.28
N ILE A 101 1.38 -6.59 -6.25
CA ILE A 101 -0.09 -6.59 -6.28
C ILE A 101 -0.58 -6.91 -4.87
N THR A 102 -1.45 -6.04 -4.35
CA THR A 102 -2.05 -6.20 -3.02
C THR A 102 -3.39 -5.49 -2.96
N HIS A 103 -4.26 -5.98 -2.09
CA HIS A 103 -5.47 -5.28 -1.68
C HIS A 103 -5.28 -4.51 -0.36
N ASP A 104 -4.11 -4.62 0.28
CA ASP A 104 -3.79 -3.93 1.52
C ASP A 104 -3.20 -2.53 1.22
N GLN A 105 -3.89 -1.50 1.70
CA GLN A 105 -3.48 -0.11 1.51
C GLN A 105 -2.15 0.19 2.20
N GLN A 106 -1.95 -0.29 3.43
CA GLN A 106 -0.71 0.00 4.17
C GLN A 106 0.50 -0.61 3.47
N GLU A 107 0.36 -1.80 2.89
CA GLU A 107 1.42 -2.39 2.04
C GLU A 107 1.71 -1.53 0.81
N ALA A 108 0.68 -1.11 0.08
CA ALA A 108 0.84 -0.30 -1.13
C ALA A 108 1.54 1.03 -0.82
N PHE A 109 1.11 1.72 0.23
CA PHE A 109 1.69 3.01 0.64
C PHE A 109 3.10 2.90 1.22
N ALA A 110 3.44 1.80 1.90
CA ALA A 110 4.74 1.62 2.54
C ALA A 110 5.85 1.17 1.56
N LEU A 111 5.48 0.49 0.48
CA LEU A 111 6.44 -0.13 -0.45
C LEU A 111 6.62 0.65 -1.75
N ALA A 112 5.59 1.32 -2.24
CA ALA A 112 5.54 1.76 -3.62
C ALA A 112 6.29 3.07 -3.86
N ASP A 113 7.14 3.11 -4.89
CA ASP A 113 7.60 4.36 -5.50
C ASP A 113 6.50 4.99 -6.36
N GLN A 114 5.67 4.15 -6.98
CA GLN A 114 4.50 4.50 -7.81
C GLN A 114 3.35 3.54 -7.48
N LEU A 115 2.15 4.09 -7.25
CA LEU A 115 0.96 3.34 -6.89
C LEU A 115 -0.06 3.45 -8.03
N ALA A 116 -0.47 2.30 -8.59
CA ALA A 116 -1.54 2.20 -9.56
C ALA A 116 -2.83 1.68 -8.89
N VAL A 117 -3.85 2.53 -8.78
CA VAL A 117 -5.17 2.15 -8.28
C VAL A 117 -6.00 1.61 -9.44
N ILE A 118 -6.53 0.39 -9.29
CA ILE A 118 -7.32 -0.28 -10.32
C ILE A 118 -8.76 -0.46 -9.82
N ASN A 119 -9.73 -0.12 -10.67
CA ASN A 119 -11.15 -0.41 -10.46
C ASN A 119 -11.75 -0.97 -11.76
N GLU A 120 -12.55 -2.03 -11.67
CA GLU A 120 -13.22 -2.64 -12.82
C GLU A 120 -12.29 -2.90 -14.03
N GLY A 121 -11.04 -3.31 -13.76
CA GLY A 121 -10.03 -3.59 -14.78
C GLY A 121 -9.40 -2.35 -15.45
N ARG A 122 -9.63 -1.15 -14.90
CA ARG A 122 -9.05 0.11 -15.40
C ARG A 122 -8.17 0.76 -14.34
N ILE A 123 -7.03 1.29 -14.76
CA ILE A 123 -6.20 2.16 -13.91
C ILE A 123 -6.96 3.48 -13.72
N CYS A 124 -7.40 3.73 -12.50
CA CYS A 124 -8.08 4.98 -12.12
C CYS A 124 -7.04 6.10 -11.91
N GLN A 125 -5.92 5.77 -11.27
CA GLN A 125 -4.80 6.68 -11.06
C GLN A 125 -3.50 5.90 -10.96
N MET A 126 -2.43 6.46 -11.51
CA MET A 126 -1.06 5.99 -11.30
C MET A 126 -0.17 7.18 -10.99
N ALA A 127 0.33 7.27 -9.76
CA ALA A 127 1.11 8.40 -9.27
C ALA A 127 1.95 7.98 -8.05
N PRO A 128 2.90 8.81 -7.58
CA PRO A 128 3.51 8.61 -6.26
C PRO A 128 2.45 8.46 -5.16
N PRO A 129 2.69 7.65 -4.10
CA PRO A 129 1.70 7.46 -3.03
C PRO A 129 1.18 8.78 -2.43
N GLU A 130 2.07 9.75 -2.22
CA GLU A 130 1.71 11.08 -1.70
C GLU A 130 0.67 11.79 -2.60
N ASP A 131 0.83 11.71 -3.93
CA ASP A 131 -0.12 12.29 -4.88
C ASP A 131 -1.43 11.51 -4.92
N VAL A 132 -1.40 10.18 -4.82
CA VAL A 132 -2.63 9.39 -4.73
C VAL A 132 -3.42 9.75 -3.46
N TYR A 133 -2.73 10.05 -2.35
CA TYR A 133 -3.36 10.46 -1.10
C TYR A 133 -3.90 11.90 -1.14
N TRP A 134 -3.09 12.88 -1.53
CA TRP A 134 -3.46 14.30 -1.46
C TRP A 134 -4.20 14.81 -2.70
N HIS A 135 -3.97 14.19 -3.84
CA HIS A 135 -4.52 14.59 -5.14
C HIS A 135 -5.20 13.41 -5.85
N PRO A 136 -6.23 12.79 -5.22
CA PRO A 136 -6.94 11.68 -5.84
C PRO A 136 -7.62 12.11 -7.14
N ALA A 137 -7.55 11.27 -8.16
CA ALA A 137 -8.07 11.56 -9.50
C ALA A 137 -9.59 11.43 -9.62
N ASP A 138 -10.25 10.80 -8.65
CA ASP A 138 -11.70 10.68 -8.57
C ASP A 138 -12.14 10.30 -7.12
N PRO A 139 -13.45 10.28 -6.82
CA PRO A 139 -13.95 9.89 -5.51
C PRO A 139 -13.63 8.46 -5.10
N PHE A 140 -13.49 7.52 -6.04
CA PHE A 140 -13.13 6.14 -5.73
C PHE A 140 -11.69 6.06 -5.21
N VAL A 141 -10.74 6.74 -5.87
CA VAL A 141 -9.35 6.82 -5.40
C VAL A 141 -9.25 7.54 -4.05
N ALA A 142 -10.05 8.59 -3.85
CA ALA A 142 -10.12 9.29 -2.56
C ALA A 142 -10.61 8.36 -1.42
N GLN A 143 -11.61 7.52 -1.70
CA GLN A 143 -12.13 6.53 -0.75
C GLN A 143 -11.15 5.38 -0.51
N PHE A 144 -10.46 4.93 -1.55
CA PHE A 144 -9.44 3.88 -1.48
C PHE A 144 -8.28 4.22 -0.53
N THR A 145 -8.00 5.50 -0.33
CA THR A 145 -6.85 5.96 0.44
C THR A 145 -7.15 6.26 1.91
N GLY A 146 -8.38 5.97 2.36
CA GLY A 146 -8.81 6.12 3.75
C GLY A 146 -9.44 7.48 4.04
N LEU A 147 -10.68 7.48 4.52
CA LEU A 147 -11.45 8.68 4.88
C LEU A 147 -11.91 8.61 6.34
N SER A 148 -11.99 9.77 7.00
CA SER A 148 -12.69 9.88 8.29
C SER A 148 -14.20 10.00 8.14
N GLY A 149 -14.66 10.41 6.96
CA GLY A 149 -16.08 10.59 6.68
C GLY A 149 -16.33 11.48 5.49
N HIS A 150 -17.59 11.83 5.30
CA HIS A 150 -18.02 12.78 4.28
C HIS A 150 -19.09 13.72 4.84
N LEU A 151 -19.15 14.92 4.28
CA LEU A 151 -20.16 15.94 4.61
C LEU A 151 -20.86 16.40 3.33
N THR A 152 -22.15 16.64 3.41
CA THR A 152 -22.90 17.23 2.30
C THR A 152 -22.79 18.75 2.38
N GLY A 153 -22.45 19.38 1.26
CA GLY A 153 -22.37 20.83 1.14
C GLY A 153 -22.91 21.34 -0.19
N THR A 154 -23.03 22.66 -0.32
CA THR A 154 -23.43 23.34 -1.57
C THR A 154 -22.29 24.20 -2.07
N VAL A 155 -21.95 24.09 -3.36
CA VAL A 155 -20.89 24.89 -3.97
C VAL A 155 -21.31 26.35 -4.05
N VAL A 156 -20.52 27.23 -3.45
CA VAL A 156 -20.74 28.69 -3.47
C VAL A 156 -20.05 29.31 -4.69
N GLY A 157 -18.87 28.80 -5.03
CA GLY A 157 -18.10 29.26 -6.18
C GLY A 157 -16.73 28.61 -6.26
N LEU A 158 -15.95 28.99 -7.27
CA LEU A 158 -14.57 28.56 -7.42
C LEU A 158 -13.65 29.52 -6.63
N ALA A 159 -12.63 28.95 -5.97
CA ALA A 159 -11.61 29.69 -5.22
C ALA A 159 -10.22 29.60 -5.88
N GLY A 160 -10.11 28.85 -6.98
CA GLY A 160 -8.90 28.63 -7.78
C GLY A 160 -9.14 27.53 -8.81
N ASP A 161 -8.08 27.10 -9.50
CA ASP A 161 -8.18 26.08 -10.56
C ASP A 161 -8.65 24.72 -10.04
N ARG A 162 -8.15 24.31 -8.86
CA ARG A 162 -8.54 23.06 -8.17
C ARG A 162 -9.17 23.30 -6.80
N LEU A 163 -9.61 24.52 -6.52
CA LEU A 163 -10.18 24.89 -5.23
C LEU A 163 -11.60 25.40 -5.43
N CYS A 164 -12.54 24.88 -4.64
CA CYS A 164 -13.90 25.39 -4.60
C CYS A 164 -14.29 25.76 -3.16
N ARG A 165 -15.18 26.74 -3.05
CA ARG A 165 -15.77 27.10 -1.77
C ARG A 165 -17.09 26.37 -1.62
N VAL A 166 -17.22 25.60 -0.55
CA VAL A 166 -18.38 24.78 -0.24
C VAL A 166 -18.99 25.25 1.07
N ARG A 167 -20.30 25.50 1.06
CA ARG A 167 -21.07 25.82 2.26
C ARG A 167 -21.59 24.53 2.89
N ILE A 168 -21.29 24.33 4.17
CA ILE A 168 -21.73 23.22 5.01
C ILE A 168 -22.45 23.82 6.21
N GLY A 169 -23.79 23.72 6.23
CA GLY A 169 -24.59 24.42 7.23
C GLY A 169 -24.38 25.94 7.16
N LEU A 170 -23.84 26.52 8.24
CA LEU A 170 -23.54 27.95 8.36
C LEU A 170 -22.08 28.31 8.03
N THR A 171 -21.21 27.32 7.79
CA THR A 171 -19.78 27.53 7.56
C THR A 171 -19.45 27.37 6.08
N GLU A 172 -18.51 28.18 5.58
CA GLU A 172 -17.89 27.97 4.28
C GLU A 172 -16.48 27.40 4.46
N VAL A 173 -16.17 26.35 3.71
CA VAL A 173 -14.84 25.73 3.67
C VAL A 173 -14.28 25.79 2.26
N VAL A 174 -12.96 25.83 2.15
CA VAL A 174 -12.26 25.67 0.88
C VAL A 174 -11.87 24.20 0.75
N ALA A 175 -12.22 23.59 -0.37
CA ALA A 175 -11.98 22.19 -0.65
C ALA A 175 -11.27 22.02 -1.99
N THR A 176 -10.41 21.00 -2.06
CA THR A 176 -9.82 20.57 -3.33
C THR A 176 -10.88 19.85 -4.16
N THR A 177 -10.92 20.12 -5.45
CA THR A 177 -11.82 19.46 -6.39
C THR A 177 -11.07 18.84 -7.54
N VAL A 178 -11.50 17.65 -7.94
CA VAL A 178 -10.96 16.93 -9.10
C VAL A 178 -11.41 17.60 -10.40
N GLN A 179 -12.68 17.98 -10.46
CA GLN A 179 -13.28 18.70 -11.58
C GLN A 179 -13.98 19.94 -11.03
N PRO A 180 -13.90 21.10 -11.70
CA PRO A 180 -14.53 22.33 -11.22
C PRO A 180 -16.04 22.11 -11.14
N PRO A 181 -16.64 22.12 -9.93
CA PRO A 181 -18.06 21.84 -9.80
C PRO A 181 -18.87 23.03 -10.29
N THR A 182 -20.06 22.75 -10.80
CA THR A 182 -21.00 23.83 -11.17
C THR A 182 -21.42 24.58 -9.90
N PRO A 183 -21.41 25.92 -9.89
CA PRO A 183 -21.91 26.68 -8.75
C PRO A 183 -23.35 26.31 -8.40
N ARG A 184 -23.68 26.35 -7.10
CA ARG A 184 -25.01 26.04 -6.53
C ARG A 184 -25.44 24.57 -6.63
N THR A 185 -24.55 23.64 -6.93
CA THR A 185 -24.84 22.21 -6.85
C THR A 185 -24.52 21.66 -5.46
N GLN A 186 -25.24 20.60 -5.07
CA GLN A 186 -24.87 19.80 -3.90
C GLN A 186 -23.68 18.90 -4.24
N VAL A 187 -22.74 18.81 -3.31
CA VAL A 187 -21.53 18.00 -3.41
C VAL A 187 -21.29 17.25 -2.11
N SER A 188 -20.60 16.12 -2.21
CA SER A 188 -20.05 15.40 -1.06
C SER A 188 -18.60 15.84 -0.85
N LEU A 189 -18.31 16.39 0.32
CA LEU A 189 -16.98 16.74 0.77
C LEU A 189 -16.38 15.54 1.50
N LEU A 190 -15.32 14.96 0.97
CA LEU A 190 -14.59 13.86 1.59
C LEU A 190 -13.56 14.43 2.58
N LEU A 191 -13.50 13.86 3.79
CA LEU A 191 -12.64 14.34 4.86
C LEU A 191 -11.51 13.36 5.14
N ARG A 192 -10.28 13.87 5.12
CA ARG A 192 -9.11 13.14 5.63
C ARG A 192 -8.98 13.32 7.14
N PRO A 193 -8.54 12.30 7.88
CA PRO A 193 -8.24 12.43 9.31
C PRO A 193 -7.30 13.60 9.60
N ASP A 194 -6.23 13.72 8.81
CA ASP A 194 -5.20 14.75 8.99
C ASP A 194 -5.66 16.17 8.66
N SER A 195 -6.82 16.31 8.02
CA SER A 195 -7.42 17.62 7.70
C SER A 195 -8.32 18.15 8.81
N LEU A 196 -8.53 17.37 9.88
CA LEU A 196 -9.41 17.72 10.99
C LEU A 196 -8.60 17.91 12.27
N SER A 197 -8.95 18.94 13.04
CA SER A 197 -8.44 19.12 14.40
C SER A 197 -9.54 19.64 15.30
N ILE A 198 -9.55 19.19 16.55
CA ILE A 198 -10.44 19.75 17.57
C ILE A 198 -9.80 21.06 18.04
N CYS A 199 -10.58 22.14 18.03
CA CYS A 199 -10.13 23.46 18.46
C CYS A 199 -11.12 24.09 19.45
N SER A 200 -10.62 25.04 20.26
CA SER A 200 -11.46 25.94 21.04
C SER A 200 -12.19 26.92 20.11
N SER A 201 -13.33 27.45 20.56
CA SER A 201 -14.23 28.33 19.79
C SER A 201 -13.65 29.71 19.40
N GLU A 202 -12.34 29.91 19.51
CA GLU A 202 -11.66 31.18 19.27
C GLU A 202 -11.19 31.37 17.82
N ARG A 203 -11.24 30.33 16.99
CA ARG A 203 -11.02 30.46 15.54
C ARG A 203 -12.31 30.93 14.85
N THR A 204 -12.18 31.66 13.74
CA THR A 204 -13.35 32.25 13.05
C THR A 204 -13.68 31.58 11.72
N ASP A 205 -12.72 30.91 11.09
CA ASP A 205 -12.88 30.34 9.75
C ASP A 205 -12.72 28.81 9.75
N GLY A 206 -13.56 28.12 8.96
CA GLY A 206 -13.50 26.67 8.77
C GLY A 206 -13.95 25.82 9.97
N ILE A 207 -14.64 26.41 10.96
CA ILE A 207 -15.17 25.66 12.12
C ILE A 207 -16.46 24.94 11.75
N LEU A 208 -16.51 23.65 12.07
CA LEU A 208 -17.74 22.88 12.12
C LEU A 208 -18.07 22.56 13.58
N TYR A 209 -19.28 22.91 14.01
CA TYR A 209 -19.76 22.58 15.34
C TYR A 209 -20.35 21.17 15.36
N GLY A 210 -19.97 20.37 16.36
CA GLY A 210 -20.42 19.00 16.51
C GLY A 210 -20.20 18.48 17.92
N MET A 211 -20.73 17.30 18.19
CA MET A 211 -20.56 16.59 19.46
C MET A 211 -19.63 15.40 19.23
N VAL A 212 -18.53 15.33 19.97
CA VAL A 212 -17.67 14.14 19.98
C VAL A 212 -18.44 13.02 20.65
N ARG A 213 -18.63 11.91 19.94
CA ARG A 213 -19.23 10.68 20.46
C ARG A 213 -18.26 9.54 20.18
N ASP A 214 -17.98 8.76 21.21
CA ASP A 214 -17.32 7.46 21.05
C ASP A 214 -18.42 6.43 20.79
N THR A 215 -18.28 5.63 19.74
CA THR A 215 -19.24 4.56 19.38
C THR A 215 -18.62 3.20 19.58
#